data_AF-Q745U5-F1
#
_entry.id   AF-Q745U5-F1
#
_cell.length_a   1.000
_cell.length_b   1.000
_cell.length_c   1.000
_cell.angle_alpha   90.00
_cell.angle_beta   90.00
_cell.angle_gamma   90.00
#
_symmetry.space_group_name_H-M   'P 1'
#
loop_
_entity.id
_entity.type
_entity.pdbx_description
1 polymer ?
#
loop_
_entity_poly.entity_id
_entity_poly.type
_entity_poly.pdbx_seq_one_letter_code
_entity_poly.pdbx_strand_id
1 'polypeptide(L)' 'MWRSLRVDLKARKASWQEVPPEEVAFGGRYRTGQALWEREAYRVDPLSPENPLVFAVGALPPLPSP' A
#
# COMPACT_ATOMS: atom_id res chain seq x y z
N MET A 1 15.09 4.56 -5.92
CA MET A 1 13.75 4.90 -6.44
C MET A 1 12.74 4.03 -5.71
N TRP A 2 11.83 4.64 -4.98
CA TRP A 2 10.83 3.91 -4.20
C TRP A 2 9.67 3.52 -5.10
N ARG A 3 9.11 2.33 -4.86
CA ARG A 3 8.06 1.77 -5.70
C ARG A 3 7.06 1.00 -4.86
N SER A 4 5.80 1.02 -5.28
CA SER A 4 4.77 0.12 -4.79
C SER A 4 4.35 -0.82 -5.93
N LEU A 5 3.95 -2.04 -5.57
CA LEU A 5 3.41 -3.01 -6.52
C LEU A 5 1.88 -2.98 -6.39
N ARG A 6 1.18 -2.67 -7.48
CA ARG A 6 -0.26 -2.82 -7.57
C ARG A 6 -0.58 -4.13 -8.27
N VAL A 7 -1.44 -4.94 -7.66
CA VAL A 7 -1.92 -6.20 -8.22
C VAL A 7 -3.43 -6.15 -8.35
N ASP A 8 -3.94 -6.40 -9.54
CA ASP A 8 -5.36 -6.63 -9.82
C ASP A 8 -5.57 -8.13 -10.00
N LEU A 9 -6.24 -8.75 -9.02
CA LEU A 9 -6.49 -10.19 -9.00
C LEU A 9 -7.57 -10.60 -10.02
N LYS A 10 -8.50 -9.70 -10.35
CA LYS A 10 -9.56 -9.95 -11.34
C LYS A 10 -9.00 -9.93 -12.75
N ALA A 11 -8.19 -8.93 -13.06
CA ALA A 11 -7.54 -8.78 -14.37
C ALA A 11 -6.25 -9.62 -14.52
N ARG A 12 -5.73 -10.19 -13.42
CA ARG A 12 -4.44 -10.89 -13.35
C ARG A 12 -3.28 -10.02 -13.86
N LYS A 13 -3.25 -8.76 -13.44
CA LYS A 13 -2.24 -7.78 -13.85
C LYS A 13 -1.47 -7.25 -12.65
N ALA A 14 -0.18 -7.01 -12.85
CA ALA A 14 0.68 -6.35 -11.89
C ALA A 14 1.37 -5.14 -12.55
N SER A 15 1.46 -4.02 -11.84
CA SER A 15 2.18 -2.83 -12.29
C SER A 15 2.93 -2.16 -11.15
N TRP A 16 4.11 -1.63 -11.49
CA TRP A 16 4.88 -0.79 -10.59
C TRP A 16 4.34 0.64 -10.62
N GLN A 17 4.23 1.25 -9.44
CA GLN A 17 3.95 2.67 -9.31
C GLN A 17 5.16 3.34 -8.67
N GLU A 18 5.54 4.48 -9.22
CA GLU A 18 6.55 5.32 -8.61
C GLU A 18 5.99 5.99 -7.37
N VAL A 19 6.86 6.15 -6.38
CA VAL A 19 6.48 6.56 -5.05
C VAL A 19 7.34 7.74 -4.64
N PRO A 20 6.76 8.91 -4.35
CA PRO A 20 7.52 10.08 -3.95
C PRO A 20 8.28 9.86 -2.63
N PRO A 21 9.55 10.30 -2.50
CA PRO A 21 10.35 10.10 -1.30
C PRO A 21 9.72 10.65 -0.02
N GLU A 22 9.03 11.78 -0.10
CA GLU A 22 8.35 12.43 1.02
C GLU A 22 7.30 11.52 1.64
N GLU A 23 6.53 10.80 0.82
CA GLU A 23 5.52 9.88 1.32
C GLU A 23 6.15 8.60 1.91
N VAL A 24 7.38 8.25 1.52
CA VAL A 24 8.10 7.09 2.08
C VAL A 24 8.56 7.38 3.49
N ALA A 25 8.95 8.62 3.78
CA ALA A 25 9.41 9.05 5.10
C ALA A 25 8.35 8.80 6.19
N PHE A 26 7.06 8.92 5.85
CA PHE A 26 5.96 8.67 6.79
C PHE A 26 5.60 7.18 6.93
N GLY A 27 5.93 6.35 5.93
CA GLY A 27 5.99 4.89 5.99
C GLY A 27 4.73 4.12 6.41
N GLY A 28 4.85 2.78 6.39
CA GLY A 28 3.97 1.81 7.05
C GLY A 28 2.49 2.20 7.16
N ARG A 29 2.08 2.62 8.37
CA ARG A 29 0.67 2.90 8.70
C ARG A 29 0.11 4.16 8.02
N TYR A 30 0.91 5.21 7.86
CA TYR A 30 0.48 6.42 7.14
C TYR A 30 0.13 6.08 5.69
N ARG A 31 1.00 5.30 5.03
CA ARG A 31 0.78 4.93 3.63
C ARG A 31 -0.37 3.95 3.45
N THR A 32 -0.54 3.01 4.37
CA THR A 32 -1.75 2.17 4.40
C THR A 32 -2.99 3.05 4.50
N GLY A 33 -3.00 4.03 5.41
CA GLY A 33 -4.12 4.97 5.56
C GLY A 33 -4.44 5.74 4.28
N GLN A 34 -3.44 6.36 3.64
CA GLN A 34 -3.63 7.05 2.37
C GLN A 34 -4.16 6.12 1.27
N ALA A 35 -3.56 4.94 1.09
CA ALA A 35 -3.97 4.01 0.04
C ALA A 35 -5.41 3.50 0.23
N LEU A 36 -5.87 3.34 1.48
CA LEU A 36 -7.25 2.98 1.79
C LEU A 36 -8.22 4.17 1.58
N TRP A 37 -7.79 5.38 1.94
CA TRP A 37 -8.56 6.60 1.77
C TRP A 37 -8.82 6.94 0.29
N GLU A 38 -7.77 6.94 -0.52
CA GLU A 38 -7.84 7.22 -1.97
C GLU A 38 -8.72 6.23 -2.74
N ARG A 39 -8.88 5.02 -2.20
CA ARG A 39 -9.73 3.97 -2.78
C ARG A 39 -11.12 3.91 -2.15
N GLU A 40 -11.41 4.83 -1.24
CA GLU A 40 -12.67 4.87 -0.49
C GLU A 40 -13.04 3.53 0.16
N ALA A 41 -12.03 2.81 0.68
CA ALA A 41 -12.23 1.47 1.25
C ALA A 41 -13.26 1.45 2.39
N TYR A 42 -13.50 2.59 3.05
CA TYR A 42 -14.51 2.77 4.09
C TYR A 42 -15.97 2.68 3.57
N ARG A 43 -16.18 2.70 2.26
CA ARG A 43 -17.53 2.67 1.64
C ARG A 43 -17.92 1.29 1.11
N VAL A 44 -17.02 0.33 1.10
CA VAL A 44 -17.25 -1.01 0.52
C VAL A 44 -17.41 -2.06 1.60
N ASP A 45 -18.08 -3.16 1.27
CA ASP A 45 -18.16 -4.32 2.15
C ASP A 45 -16.74 -4.87 2.40
N PRO A 46 -16.30 -5.04 3.66
CA PRO A 46 -14.96 -5.55 3.99
C PRO A 46 -14.60 -6.90 3.35
N LEU A 47 -15.58 -7.72 2.96
CA LEU A 47 -15.34 -9.01 2.31
C LEU A 47 -15.56 -9.00 0.79
N SER A 48 -15.91 -7.84 0.22
CA SER A 48 -16.08 -7.68 -1.22
C SER A 48 -14.73 -7.67 -1.95
N PRO A 49 -14.69 -8.09 -3.24
CA PRO A 49 -13.48 -8.00 -4.05
C PRO A 49 -13.02 -6.55 -4.32
N GLU A 50 -13.89 -5.57 -4.09
CA GLU A 50 -13.59 -4.15 -4.17
C GLU A 50 -12.78 -3.65 -2.95
N ASN A 51 -12.75 -4.38 -1.83
CA ASN A 51 -11.97 -4.00 -0.65
C ASN A 51 -10.46 -4.23 -0.88
N PRO A 52 -9.63 -3.18 -0.93
CA PRO A 52 -8.21 -3.33 -1.21
C PRO A 52 -7.43 -3.89 -0.01
N LEU A 53 -6.61 -4.92 -0.25
CA LEU A 53 -5.61 -5.38 0.71
C LEU A 53 -4.28 -4.64 0.50
N VAL A 54 -3.75 -4.04 1.56
CA VAL A 54 -2.50 -3.26 1.50
C VAL A 54 -1.45 -3.87 2.42
N PHE A 55 -0.32 -4.28 1.82
CA PHE A 55 0.89 -4.64 2.55
C PHE A 55 1.87 -3.47 2.46
N ALA A 56 2.28 -2.93 3.61
CA ALA A 56 3.22 -1.83 3.69
C ALA A 56 4.41 -2.19 4.57
N VAL A 57 5.61 -1.81 4.14
CA VAL A 57 6.84 -1.92 4.92
C VAL A 57 7.14 -0.54 5.52
N GLY A 58 7.61 -0.50 6.76
CA GLY A 58 8.06 0.73 7.41
C GLY A 58 9.24 1.36 6.67
N ALA A 59 9.47 2.65 6.90
CA ALA A 59 10.60 3.39 6.32
C ALA A 59 11.96 2.83 6.77
N LEU A 60 12.00 2.21 7.95
CA LEU A 60 13.15 1.48 8.45
C LEU A 60 12.99 0.00 8.09
N PRO A 61 13.93 -0.61 7.33
CA PRO A 61 14.04 -2.06 7.36
C PRO A 61 14.26 -2.49 8.81
N PRO A 62 13.87 -3.72 9.22
CA PRO A 62 14.28 -4.23 10.51
C PRO A 62 15.81 -4.09 10.58
N LEU A 63 16.28 -3.18 11.42
CA LEU A 63 17.66 -3.22 11.87
C LEU A 63 17.85 -4.61 12.48
N PRO A 64 19.00 -5.28 12.29
CA PRO A 64 19.28 -6.50 13.03
C PRO A 64 19.00 -6.20 14.49
N SER A 65 18.01 -6.89 15.06
CA SER A 65 17.71 -6.79 16.48
C SER A 65 19.00 -7.08 17.24
N PRO A 66 19.33 -6.33 18.31
CA PRO A 66 20.40 -6.75 19.20
C PRO A 66 20.14 -8.15 19.75
#